data_AF-A0A2E9ALN6-F1
#
_entry.id   AF-A0A2E9ALN6-F1
#
_cell.length_a   1.000
_cell.length_b   1.000
_cell.length_c   1.000
_cell.angle_alpha   90.00
_cell.angle_beta   90.00
_cell.angle_gamma   90.00
#
_symmetry.space_group_name_H-M   'P 1'
#
loop_
_entity.id
_entity.type
_entity.pdbx_description
1 polymer ?
#
loop_
_entity_poly.entity_id
_entity_poly.type
_entity_poly.pdbx_seq_one_letter_code
_entity_poly.pdbx_strand_id
1 'polypeptide(L)'
;MLAAALGCLLLVGCASDPKPAEPSPLDEPVDAFDAVAEPRRPGAGNNRDANTLSTDIERLQNARQAYRLEQERLRAETSRRQAECRAREGSREVPIQDGSGDSSATYCQPASQNER
;
A
#
# COMPACT_ATOMS: atom_id res chain seq x y z
N MET A 1 54.27 14.95 3.38
CA MET A 1 53.34 14.85 4.53
C MET A 1 52.27 15.91 4.29
N LEU A 2 51.14 15.58 3.66
CA LEU A 2 49.94 14.91 4.21
C LEU A 2 49.09 15.89 5.02
N ALA A 3 48.09 16.50 4.37
CA ALA A 3 46.80 16.90 4.94
C ALA A 3 45.92 17.63 3.90
N ALA A 4 45.40 16.89 2.92
CA ALA A 4 44.20 17.29 2.20
C ALA A 4 43.04 16.55 2.86
N ALA A 5 42.35 17.19 3.80
CA ALA A 5 41.11 16.69 4.37
C ALA A 5 39.99 17.62 3.94
N LEU A 6 39.26 17.16 2.93
CA LEU A 6 38.10 17.78 2.32
C LEU A 6 37.10 18.26 3.38
N GLY A 7 36.69 19.52 3.25
CA GLY A 7 35.62 20.10 4.03
C GLY A 7 34.29 19.39 3.78
N CYS A 8 33.64 19.00 4.88
CA CYS A 8 32.26 18.57 4.93
C CYS A 8 31.35 19.67 4.40
N LEU A 9 30.72 19.43 3.24
CA LEU A 9 29.55 20.19 2.80
C LEU A 9 28.34 19.27 2.89
N LEU A 10 27.68 19.39 4.05
CA LEU A 10 26.34 18.91 4.34
C LEU A 10 25.35 19.55 3.36
N LEU A 11 24.91 18.79 2.36
CA LEU A 11 23.71 19.11 1.59
C LEU A 11 22.61 18.15 1.99
N VAL A 12 21.99 18.46 3.14
CA VAL A 12 20.67 17.95 3.52
C VAL A 12 19.66 18.66 2.62
N GLY A 13 19.59 18.21 1.36
CA GLY A 13 18.55 18.60 0.43
C GLY A 13 17.36 17.68 0.63
N CYS A 14 16.29 18.21 1.23
CA CYS A 14 15.03 17.52 1.45
C CYS A 14 14.56 16.83 0.16
N ALA A 15 14.61 15.50 0.16
CA ALA A 15 13.95 14.70 -0.85
C ALA A 15 12.45 14.94 -0.70
N SER A 16 11.84 15.60 -1.69
CA SER A 16 10.39 15.79 -1.73
C SER A 16 9.74 14.40 -1.67
N ASP A 17 8.92 14.18 -0.65
CA ASP A 17 8.24 12.91 -0.44
C ASP A 17 7.48 12.47 -1.70
N PRO A 18 7.52 11.17 -2.05
CA PRO A 18 6.72 10.67 -3.15
C PRO A 18 5.25 11.03 -2.91
N LYS A 19 4.58 11.54 -3.95
CA LYS A 19 3.16 11.89 -3.89
C LYS A 19 2.39 10.67 -3.33
N PRO A 20 1.56 10.84 -2.28
CA PRO A 20 0.78 9.74 -1.72
C PRO A 20 -0.03 9.06 -2.81
N ALA A 21 -0.06 7.72 -2.79
CA ALA A 21 -1.02 6.98 -3.60
C ALA A 21 -2.43 7.48 -3.25
N GLU A 22 -3.31 7.60 -4.25
CA GLU A 22 -4.71 7.89 -3.96
C GLU A 22 -5.28 6.75 -3.11
N PRO A 23 -6.00 7.07 -2.02
CA PRO A 23 -6.47 6.05 -1.09
C PRO A 23 -7.42 5.09 -1.82
N SER A 24 -7.17 3.79 -1.71
CA SER A 24 -8.15 2.79 -2.12
C SER A 24 -9.32 2.84 -1.14
N PRO A 25 -10.57 2.68 -1.59
CA PRO A 25 -11.72 2.54 -0.70
C PRO A 25 -11.66 1.31 0.22
N LEU A 26 -10.61 0.48 0.13
CA LEU A 26 -10.37 -0.72 0.92
C LEU A 26 -8.89 -0.82 1.39
N ASP A 27 -8.28 0.31 1.70
CA ASP A 27 -6.87 0.36 2.16
C ASP A 27 -6.69 -0.33 3.52
N GLU A 28 -7.64 -0.14 4.44
CA GLU A 28 -7.63 -0.80 5.74
C GLU A 28 -8.56 -2.04 5.76
N PRO A 29 -8.22 -3.08 6.53
CA PRO A 29 -9.13 -4.22 6.72
C PRO A 29 -10.51 -3.82 7.26
N VAL A 30 -10.59 -2.71 8.01
CA VAL A 30 -11.85 -2.20 8.57
C VAL A 30 -12.79 -1.70 7.47
N ASP A 31 -12.25 -1.06 6.43
CA ASP A 31 -13.01 -0.53 5.31
C ASP A 31 -13.76 -1.63 4.55
N ALA A 32 -13.18 -2.83 4.50
CA ALA A 32 -13.84 -4.00 3.91
C ALA A 32 -15.05 -4.49 4.70
N PHE A 33 -15.15 -4.18 5.99
CA PHE A 33 -16.37 -4.43 6.75
C PHE A 33 -17.43 -3.38 6.49
N ASP A 34 -17.04 -2.11 6.35
CA ASP A 34 -17.96 -1.00 6.09
C ASP A 34 -18.50 -1.02 4.65
N ALA A 35 -17.72 -1.53 3.70
CA ALA A 35 -18.12 -1.71 2.32
C ALA A 35 -19.12 -2.88 2.12
N VAL A 36 -19.24 -3.78 3.11
CA VAL A 36 -20.17 -4.92 3.06
C VAL A 36 -21.40 -4.58 3.92
N ALA A 37 -22.60 -4.80 3.38
CA ALA A 37 -23.86 -4.34 3.98
C ALA A 37 -24.01 -4.62 5.50
N GLU A 38 -24.59 -3.66 6.24
CA GLU A 38 -24.75 -3.72 7.69
C GLU A 38 -25.48 -5.00 8.16
N PRO A 39 -25.03 -5.63 9.27
CA PRO A 39 -25.79 -6.69 9.93
C PRO A 39 -27.17 -6.20 10.41
N ARG A 40 -28.21 -7.02 10.22
CA ARG A 40 -29.55 -6.71 10.75
C ARG A 40 -29.49 -6.66 12.28
N ARG A 41 -29.94 -5.55 12.88
CA ARG A 41 -29.98 -5.37 14.33
C ARG A 41 -30.83 -6.49 14.99
N PRO A 42 -30.33 -7.14 16.04
CA PRO A 42 -31.11 -8.11 16.80
C PRO A 42 -32.22 -7.36 17.54
N GLY A 43 -33.44 -7.42 17.00
CA GLY A 43 -34.61 -6.73 17.57
C GLY A 43 -35.64 -6.26 16.56
N ALA A 44 -35.31 -6.20 15.26
CA ALA A 44 -36.25 -5.79 14.22
C ALA A 44 -36.89 -7.02 13.54
N GLY A 45 -37.69 -7.79 14.28
CA GLY A 45 -38.52 -8.85 13.69
C GLY A 45 -38.78 -10.00 14.65
N ASN A 46 -40.06 -10.29 14.90
CA ASN A 46 -40.54 -11.41 15.71
C ASN A 46 -40.35 -12.78 15.04
N ASN A 47 -39.16 -13.09 14.52
CA ASN A 47 -38.77 -14.43 14.13
C ASN A 47 -37.31 -14.67 14.53
N ARG A 48 -37.13 -15.47 15.57
CA ARG A 48 -35.83 -16.04 15.95
C ARG A 48 -35.49 -17.13 14.93
N ASP A 49 -34.95 -16.74 13.79
CA ASP A 49 -34.42 -17.69 12.82
C ASP A 49 -32.96 -18.01 13.19
N ALA A 50 -32.68 -19.30 13.36
CA ALA A 50 -31.41 -19.89 13.82
C ALA A 50 -30.19 -19.67 12.89
N ASN A 51 -30.25 -18.67 12.01
CA ASN A 51 -29.30 -18.43 10.93
C ASN A 51 -28.46 -17.15 11.12
N THR A 52 -28.62 -16.41 12.22
CA THR A 52 -27.92 -15.12 12.45
C THR A 52 -26.40 -15.28 12.51
N LEU A 53 -25.90 -16.29 13.23
CA LEU A 53 -24.46 -16.54 13.34
C LEU A 53 -23.86 -16.98 12.00
N SER A 54 -24.55 -17.84 11.24
CA SER A 54 -24.10 -18.29 9.92
C SER A 54 -24.01 -17.11 8.94
N THR A 55 -25.00 -16.22 8.94
CA THR A 55 -25.01 -15.01 8.11
C THR A 55 -23.88 -14.04 8.49
N ASP A 56 -23.59 -13.87 9.79
CA ASP A 56 -22.46 -13.04 10.23
C ASP A 56 -21.11 -13.64 9.82
N ILE A 57 -20.94 -14.97 9.94
CA ILE A 57 -19.73 -15.67 9.49
C ILE A 57 -19.53 -15.49 7.98
N GLU A 58 -20.58 -15.68 7.18
CA GLU A 58 -20.54 -15.45 5.73
C GLU A 58 -20.13 -14.02 5.39
N ARG A 59 -20.65 -13.02 6.13
CA ARG A 59 -20.27 -11.61 5.94
C ARG A 59 -18.78 -11.37 6.21
N LEU A 60 -18.26 -11.90 7.33
CA LEU A 60 -16.84 -11.76 7.69
C LEU A 60 -15.93 -12.45 6.65
N GLN A 61 -16.34 -13.61 6.13
CA GLN A 61 -15.62 -14.31 5.07
C GLN A 61 -15.61 -13.50 3.77
N ASN A 62 -16.75 -12.90 3.40
CA ASN A 62 -16.86 -12.05 2.21
C ASN A 62 -16.00 -10.79 2.33
N ALA A 63 -16.04 -10.08 3.46
CA ALA A 63 -15.19 -8.92 3.72
C ALA A 63 -13.70 -9.28 3.64
N ARG A 64 -13.31 -10.39 4.26
CA ARG A 64 -11.93 -10.92 4.17
C ARG A 64 -11.54 -11.24 2.73
N GLN A 65 -12.45 -11.79 1.93
CA GLN A 65 -12.18 -12.10 0.53
C GLN A 65 -12.04 -10.84 -0.31
N ALA A 66 -12.91 -9.85 -0.13
CA ALA A 66 -12.84 -8.56 -0.80
C ALA A 66 -11.51 -7.85 -0.53
N TYR A 67 -11.09 -7.80 0.74
CA TYR A 67 -9.81 -7.22 1.14
C TYR A 67 -8.61 -7.93 0.49
N ARG A 68 -8.62 -9.27 0.40
CA ARG A 68 -7.54 -10.02 -0.27
C ARG A 68 -7.46 -9.71 -1.76
N LEU A 69 -8.60 -9.68 -2.44
CA LEU A 69 -8.66 -9.36 -3.86
C LEU A 69 -8.11 -7.95 -4.13
N GLU A 70 -8.43 -6.99 -3.28
CA GLU A 70 -7.90 -5.64 -3.40
C GLU A 70 -6.38 -5.59 -3.14
N GLN A 71 -5.88 -6.30 -2.12
CA GLN A 71 -4.43 -6.41 -1.90
C GLN A 71 -3.72 -7.00 -3.13
N GLU A 72 -4.27 -8.03 -3.76
CA GLU A 72 -3.73 -8.62 -4.98
C GLU A 72 -3.71 -7.60 -6.13
N ARG A 73 -4.80 -6.85 -6.30
CA ARG A 73 -4.90 -5.78 -7.31
C ARG A 73 -3.83 -4.70 -7.10
N LEU A 74 -3.69 -4.19 -5.87
CA LEU A 74 -2.71 -3.16 -5.50
C LEU A 74 -1.27 -3.64 -5.69
N ARG A 75 -0.99 -4.90 -5.35
CA ARG A 75 0.32 -5.53 -5.59
C ARG A 75 0.63 -5.62 -7.09
N ALA A 76 -0.32 -6.08 -7.89
CA ALA A 76 -0.15 -6.16 -9.35
C ALA A 76 0.09 -4.79 -9.98
N GLU A 77 -0.68 -3.78 -9.57
CA GLU A 77 -0.52 -2.40 -10.05
C GLU A 77 0.84 -1.80 -9.66
N THR A 78 1.26 -2.02 -8.42
CA THR A 78 2.57 -1.54 -7.93
C THR A 78 3.72 -2.23 -8.66
N SER A 79 3.63 -3.55 -8.85
CA SER A 79 4.60 -4.32 -9.65
C SER A 79 4.72 -3.78 -11.07
N ARG A 80 3.58 -3.51 -11.73
CA ARG A 80 3.56 -2.90 -13.07
C ARG A 80 4.24 -1.54 -13.09
N ARG A 81 3.89 -0.63 -12.17
CA ARG A 81 4.51 0.70 -12.05
C ARG A 81 6.02 0.62 -11.82
N GLN A 82 6.47 -0.33 -11.00
CA GLN A 82 7.89 -0.55 -10.73
C GLN A 82 8.64 -1.13 -11.93
N ALA A 83 8.02 -2.01 -12.72
CA ALA A 83 8.59 -2.49 -13.98
C ALA A 83 8.69 -1.36 -15.03
N GLU A 84 7.63 -0.56 -15.17
CA GLU A 84 7.64 0.61 -16.05
C GLU A 84 8.69 1.64 -15.65
N CYS A 85 8.88 1.89 -14.35
CA CYS A 85 9.93 2.78 -13.85
C CYS A 85 11.32 2.29 -14.26
N ARG A 86 11.63 1.00 -14.03
CA ARG A 86 12.94 0.41 -14.36
C ARG A 86 13.24 0.41 -15.86
N ALA A 87 12.20 0.39 -16.69
CA ALA A 87 12.35 0.48 -18.14
C ALA A 87 12.67 1.91 -18.64
N ARG A 88 12.51 2.94 -17.80
CA ARG A 88 12.81 4.33 -18.17
C ARG A 88 14.28 4.66 -17.97
N GLU A 89 14.87 5.34 -18.95
CA GLU A 89 16.20 5.91 -18.81
C GLU A 89 16.24 6.95 -17.68
N GLY A 90 17.35 6.96 -16.94
CA GLY A 90 17.54 7.85 -15.79
C GLY A 90 16.77 7.44 -14.52
N SER A 91 16.05 6.32 -14.52
CA SER A 91 15.52 5.74 -13.29
C SER A 91 16.64 5.19 -12.41
N ARG A 92 16.40 5.14 -11.09
CA ARG A 92 17.37 4.61 -10.12
C ARG A 92 16.69 3.72 -9.10
N GLU A 93 17.38 2.68 -8.66
CA GLU A 93 16.94 1.85 -7.53
C GLU A 93 17.44 2.47 -6.23
N VAL A 94 16.51 2.66 -5.29
CA VAL A 94 16.80 3.17 -3.94
C VAL A 94 16.45 2.10 -2.91
N PRO A 95 17.31 1.81 -1.93
CA PRO A 95 16.97 0.88 -0.86
C PRO A 95 15.82 1.44 -0.02
N ILE A 96 14.89 0.59 0.39
CA ILE A 96 13.75 0.93 1.24
C ILE A 96 13.65 -0.02 2.44
N GLN A 97 12.91 0.42 3.45
CA GLN A 97 12.46 -0.44 4.55
C GLN A 97 10.95 -0.58 4.43
N ASP A 98 10.50 -1.69 3.88
CA ASP A 98 9.08 -1.98 3.64
C ASP A 98 8.45 -2.84 4.76
N GLY A 99 9.20 -3.14 5.82
CA GLY A 99 8.76 -3.98 6.93
C GLY A 99 8.75 -5.48 6.63
N SER A 100 9.21 -5.92 5.45
CA SER A 100 9.31 -7.35 5.10
C SER A 100 10.46 -8.07 5.82
N GLY A 101 11.40 -7.32 6.38
CA GLY A 101 12.64 -7.85 6.94
C GLY A 101 13.73 -8.13 5.88
N ASP A 102 13.45 -7.88 4.60
CA ASP A 102 14.45 -7.95 3.54
C ASP A 102 15.33 -6.69 3.56
N SER A 103 16.59 -6.86 3.97
CA SER A 103 17.57 -5.77 3.99
C SER A 103 18.00 -5.30 2.59
N SER A 104 17.64 -6.04 1.55
CA SER A 104 17.94 -5.71 0.16
C SER A 104 16.73 -5.18 -0.62
N ALA A 105 15.60 -4.91 0.05
CA ALA A 105 14.43 -4.33 -0.58
C ALA A 105 14.78 -2.98 -1.26
N THR A 106 14.51 -2.89 -2.57
CA THR A 106 14.71 -1.67 -3.36
C THR A 106 13.39 -1.19 -3.97
N TYR A 107 13.33 0.11 -4.24
CA TYR A 107 12.25 0.78 -4.93
C TYR A 107 12.83 1.54 -6.13
N CYS A 108 12.20 1.42 -7.29
CA CYS A 108 12.54 2.23 -8.44
C CYS A 108 11.98 3.65 -8.26
N GLN A 109 12.89 4.62 -8.20
CA GLN A 109 12.58 6.03 -8.26
C GLN A 109 12.69 6.50 -9.72
N PRO A 110 11.62 7.09 -10.29
CA PRO A 110 11.67 7.60 -11.65
C PRO A 110 12.67 8.76 -11.77
N ALA A 111 13.25 8.95 -12.96
CA ALA A 111 14.04 10.13 -13.27
C ALA A 111 13.26 11.39 -12.90
N SER A 112 13.85 12.28 -12.11
CA SER A 112 13.26 13.60 -11.86
C SER A 112 13.14 14.30 -13.22
N GLN A 113 11.91 14.59 -13.65
CA GLN A 113 11.67 15.42 -14.83
C GLN A 113 12.12 16.85 -14.51
N ASN A 114 13.43 17.10 -14.59
CA ASN A 114 14.00 18.40 -14.81
C ASN A 114 14.76 18.27 -16.12
N GLU A 115 14.13 18.72 -17.20
CA GLU A 115 14.77 19.39 -18.34
C GLU A 115 13.75 19.58 -19.48
N ARG A 116 12.97 20.67 -19.38
CA ARG A 116 12.95 21.71 -20.40
C ARG A 116 12.57 23.05 -19.79
#